data_AF-A0A7J9TH52-F1
#
_entry.id   AF-A0A7J9TH52-F1
#
_cell.length_a   1.000
_cell.length_b   1.000
_cell.length_c   1.000
_cell.angle_alpha   90.00
_cell.angle_beta   90.00
_cell.angle_gamma   90.00
#
_symmetry.space_group_name_H-M   'P 1'
#
loop_
_entity.id
_entity.type
_entity.pdbx_description
1 polymer ?
#
loop_
_entity_poly.entity_id
_entity_poly.type
_entity_poly.pdbx_seq_one_letter_code
_entity_poly.pdbx_strand_id
1 'polypeptide(L)'
;MAFPEQIKKSPNSTTHYKVLLATTAYILSIQNVYMIDTRKLFNLSTNNGFLSPELLKSTYIPAPDNTKLDKIAYMGLTEIVRYEKIIDNLSEKYSKIHPDSSDTEFFKNNFIHSINLKLKGDQRDESDNAIYRIASSSISASLEDLIRVFLNKFIEPHTSIERKTLGPKIGIIESKIEKEASSDFDLEFFRVFNDFILFLRNSTTHKGNQLTDVEKFKADLSIKMAVLFVEFYTKIVYPELSTDSQNKLSTTIKKVSTSGINTDEILYFGLDGDDTGTKLESLFLSSEEESAFRHLSTSIDKAIKEISKYIKEQYSKDSIIFATGDDLLFKGQFTEDQLKKMQHIYHQKTGFTCSIGYGKSFKDMYLALKFAKTEPEKNSIFGIDYSYIKE
;
A
#
# COMPACT_ATOMS: atom_id res chain seq x y z
N MET A 1 -16.08 58.68 -29.82
CA MET A 1 -15.10 58.84 -30.91
C MET A 1 -14.41 57.50 -31.09
N ALA A 2 -14.61 56.90 -32.25
CA ALA A 2 -14.09 55.63 -32.81
C ALA A 2 -13.27 54.67 -31.93
N PHE A 3 -13.84 53.49 -31.66
CA PHE A 3 -13.05 52.26 -31.59
C PHE A 3 -12.65 51.87 -33.03
N PRO A 4 -11.37 51.70 -33.37
CA PRO A 4 -11.01 51.07 -34.62
C PRO A 4 -11.15 49.55 -34.48
N GLU A 5 -11.95 49.01 -35.39
CA GLU A 5 -11.91 47.64 -35.88
C GLU A 5 -10.47 47.12 -36.01
N GLN A 6 -10.20 45.97 -35.40
CA GLN A 6 -9.60 44.78 -36.03
C GLN A 6 -9.11 43.82 -34.93
N ILE A 7 -10.07 43.18 -34.24
CA ILE A 7 -9.75 41.88 -33.63
C ILE A 7 -9.78 40.87 -34.77
N LYS A 8 -8.65 40.75 -35.49
CA LYS A 8 -8.34 39.52 -36.20
C LYS A 8 -8.31 38.42 -35.13
N LYS A 9 -9.36 37.60 -35.10
CA LYS A 9 -9.44 36.39 -34.27
C LYS A 9 -8.21 35.52 -34.57
N SER A 10 -7.20 35.60 -33.72
CA SER A 10 -6.14 34.60 -33.67
C SER A 10 -6.79 33.28 -33.25
N PRO A 11 -6.66 32.19 -34.03
CA PRO A 11 -7.15 30.87 -33.63
C PRO A 11 -6.53 30.40 -32.30
N ASN A 12 -5.41 31.00 -31.89
CA ASN A 12 -4.65 30.61 -30.69
C ASN A 12 -5.19 31.19 -29.38
N SER A 13 -6.00 32.25 -29.40
CA SER A 13 -6.53 32.84 -28.15
C SER A 13 -7.56 31.92 -27.50
N THR A 14 -8.47 31.35 -28.29
CA THR A 14 -9.47 30.38 -27.83
C THR A 14 -8.81 29.11 -27.27
N THR A 15 -7.69 28.69 -27.85
CA THR A 15 -6.89 27.54 -27.37
C THR A 15 -6.22 27.84 -26.05
N HIS A 16 -5.66 29.05 -25.86
CA HIS A 16 -5.07 29.46 -24.57
C HIS A 16 -6.10 29.49 -23.44
N TYR A 17 -7.28 30.06 -23.66
CA TYR A 17 -8.34 30.04 -22.65
C TYR A 17 -8.82 28.63 -22.32
N LYS A 18 -8.94 27.75 -23.32
CA LYS A 18 -9.30 26.35 -23.11
C LYS A 18 -8.24 25.60 -22.31
N VAL A 19 -6.96 25.81 -22.62
CA VAL A 19 -5.84 25.23 -21.86
C VAL A 19 -5.84 25.77 -20.44
N LEU A 20 -5.97 27.08 -20.25
CA LEU A 20 -6.04 27.69 -18.92
C LEU A 20 -7.20 27.11 -18.10
N LEU A 21 -8.41 27.05 -18.67
CA LEU A 21 -9.59 26.48 -17.99
C LEU A 21 -9.42 24.99 -17.68
N ALA A 22 -8.82 24.22 -18.60
CA ALA A 22 -8.52 22.81 -18.36
C ALA A 22 -7.47 22.64 -17.25
N THR A 23 -6.42 23.46 -17.25
CA THR A 23 -5.38 23.49 -16.21
C THR A 23 -5.96 23.93 -14.87
N THR A 24 -6.80 24.97 -14.83
CA THR A 24 -7.48 25.42 -13.62
C THR A 24 -8.43 24.36 -13.09
N ALA A 25 -9.25 23.73 -13.95
CA ALA A 25 -10.13 22.65 -13.54
C ALA A 25 -9.35 21.41 -13.03
N TYR A 26 -8.19 21.14 -13.64
CA TYR A 26 -7.27 20.10 -13.21
C TYR A 26 -6.65 20.39 -11.83
N ILE A 27 -6.12 21.59 -11.63
CA ILE A 27 -5.49 22.04 -10.37
C ILE A 27 -6.54 22.08 -9.24
N LEU A 28 -7.70 22.67 -9.50
CA LEU A 28 -8.78 22.84 -8.52
C LEU A 28 -9.61 21.57 -8.31
N SER A 29 -9.21 20.44 -8.91
CA SER A 29 -9.93 19.16 -8.79
C SER A 29 -11.42 19.24 -9.13
N ILE A 30 -11.83 20.14 -10.04
CA ILE A 30 -13.24 20.36 -10.35
C ILE A 30 -13.86 19.07 -10.90
N GLN A 31 -14.89 18.59 -10.23
CA GLN A 31 -15.67 17.44 -10.68
C GLN A 31 -16.69 17.87 -11.74
N ASN A 32 -17.12 16.93 -12.58
CA ASN A 32 -18.13 17.18 -13.63
C ASN A 32 -17.69 18.20 -14.69
N VAL A 33 -16.42 18.13 -15.11
CA VAL A 33 -15.96 18.83 -16.31
C VAL A 33 -16.47 18.08 -17.53
N TYR A 34 -17.02 18.80 -18.50
CA TYR A 34 -17.50 18.22 -19.75
C TYR A 34 -16.72 18.78 -20.93
N MET A 35 -16.46 17.93 -21.92
CA MET A 35 -15.84 18.28 -23.18
C MET A 35 -16.85 18.10 -24.30
N ILE A 36 -16.71 18.86 -25.39
CA ILE A 36 -17.52 18.65 -26.58
C ILE A 36 -16.81 17.57 -27.43
N ASP A 37 -17.50 16.47 -27.72
CA ASP A 37 -17.07 15.51 -28.72
C ASP A 37 -17.22 16.14 -30.10
N THR A 38 -16.10 16.65 -30.63
CA THR A 38 -16.07 17.32 -31.92
C THR A 38 -16.41 16.37 -33.07
N ARG A 39 -16.10 15.07 -32.97
CA ARG A 39 -16.45 14.09 -34.01
C ARG A 39 -17.97 13.89 -34.05
N LYS A 40 -18.59 13.72 -32.89
CA LYS A 40 -20.05 13.62 -32.76
C LYS A 40 -20.72 14.93 -33.20
N LEU A 41 -20.15 16.07 -32.85
CA LEU A 41 -20.63 17.39 -33.29
C LEU A 41 -20.61 17.53 -34.81
N PHE A 42 -19.48 17.22 -35.46
CA PHE A 42 -19.34 17.34 -36.92
C PHE A 42 -20.24 16.36 -37.68
N ASN A 43 -20.48 15.17 -37.13
CA ASN A 43 -21.42 14.20 -37.71
C ASN A 43 -22.89 14.66 -37.60
N LEU A 44 -23.23 15.39 -36.53
CA LEU A 44 -24.58 15.88 -36.28
C LEU A 44 -24.85 17.24 -36.94
N SER A 45 -23.81 18.02 -37.27
CA SER A 45 -23.92 19.29 -37.96
C SER A 45 -23.92 19.10 -39.47
N THR A 46 -25.09 18.88 -40.06
CA THR A 46 -25.24 18.73 -41.53
C THR A 46 -25.35 20.06 -42.28
N ASN A 47 -25.50 21.20 -41.59
CA ASN A 47 -25.64 22.53 -42.18
C ASN A 47 -24.82 23.60 -41.45
N ASN A 48 -24.33 24.59 -42.21
CA ASN A 48 -23.59 25.77 -41.72
C ASN A 48 -24.48 26.79 -40.98
N GLY A 49 -25.28 26.33 -40.02
CA GLY A 49 -26.21 27.14 -39.23
C GLY A 49 -25.94 27.07 -37.72
N PHE A 50 -26.69 27.85 -36.94
CA PHE A 50 -26.63 27.78 -35.47
C PHE A 50 -27.11 26.41 -34.97
N LEU A 51 -26.35 25.80 -34.08
CA LEU A 51 -26.68 24.50 -33.47
C LEU A 51 -27.81 24.66 -32.46
N SER A 52 -28.76 23.72 -32.46
CA SER A 52 -29.80 23.70 -31.43
C SER A 52 -29.21 23.31 -30.06
N PRO A 53 -29.75 23.83 -28.94
CA PRO A 53 -29.27 23.50 -27.60
C PRO A 53 -29.32 21.99 -27.29
N GLU A 54 -30.31 21.28 -27.83
CA GLU A 54 -30.47 19.82 -27.67
C GLU A 54 -29.36 19.04 -28.36
N LEU A 55 -29.00 19.46 -29.58
CA LEU A 55 -27.92 18.86 -30.33
C LEU A 55 -26.58 19.10 -29.63
N LEU A 56 -26.35 20.33 -29.15
CA LEU A 56 -25.15 20.68 -28.37
C LEU A 56 -25.05 19.84 -27.09
N LYS A 57 -26.14 19.72 -26.30
CA LYS A 57 -26.18 18.88 -25.09
C LYS A 57 -25.80 17.43 -25.37
N SER A 58 -26.28 16.86 -26.47
CA SER A 58 -25.98 15.48 -26.86
C SER A 58 -24.50 15.24 -27.20
N THR A 59 -23.74 16.31 -27.45
CA THR A 59 -22.31 16.26 -27.82
C THR A 59 -21.37 16.43 -26.63
N TYR A 60 -21.88 16.81 -25.45
CA TYR A 60 -21.06 16.86 -24.25
C TYR A 60 -20.78 15.45 -23.75
N ILE A 61 -19.50 15.17 -23.52
CA ILE A 61 -19.01 13.97 -22.86
C ILE A 61 -18.32 14.37 -21.56
N PRO A 62 -18.42 13.57 -20.50
CA PRO A 62 -17.65 13.82 -19.29
C PRO A 62 -16.16 13.77 -19.62
N ALA A 63 -15.41 14.74 -19.10
CA ALA A 63 -13.97 14.73 -19.17
C ALA A 63 -13.42 13.53 -18.36
N PRO A 64 -12.27 12.97 -18.76
CA PRO A 64 -11.60 11.95 -17.97
C PRO A 64 -11.35 12.43 -16.54
N ASP A 65 -11.40 11.51 -15.58
CA ASP A 65 -10.99 11.76 -14.21
C ASP A 65 -9.61 12.44 -14.18
N ASN A 66 -9.57 13.66 -13.67
CA ASN A 66 -8.39 14.50 -13.64
C ASN A 66 -7.26 13.85 -12.84
N THR A 67 -7.56 13.02 -11.85
CA THR A 67 -6.53 12.33 -11.05
C THR A 67 -5.73 11.30 -11.86
N LYS A 68 -6.23 10.87 -13.03
CA LYS A 68 -5.44 10.02 -13.95
C LYS A 68 -4.23 10.75 -14.52
N LEU A 69 -4.28 12.08 -14.60
CA LEU A 69 -3.14 12.89 -15.06
C LEU A 69 -2.02 12.95 -14.01
N ASP A 70 -2.32 12.73 -12.73
CA ASP A 70 -1.31 12.69 -11.67
C ASP A 70 -0.30 11.54 -11.93
N LYS A 71 -0.76 10.43 -12.52
CA LYS A 71 0.10 9.32 -12.96
C LYS A 71 1.07 9.71 -14.07
N ILE A 72 0.68 10.67 -14.91
CA ILE A 72 1.54 11.18 -15.99
C ILE A 72 2.59 12.13 -15.42
N ALA A 73 2.23 12.97 -14.44
CA ALA A 73 3.18 13.84 -13.76
C ALA A 73 4.33 13.05 -13.12
N TYR A 74 4.03 11.88 -12.56
CA TYR A 74 5.04 10.98 -12.01
C TYR A 74 6.06 10.51 -13.06
N MET A 75 5.62 10.26 -14.31
CA MET A 75 6.55 9.92 -15.41
C MET A 75 7.50 11.08 -15.75
N GLY A 76 7.10 12.32 -15.44
CA GLY A 76 7.93 13.52 -15.55
C GLY A 76 8.71 13.86 -14.27
N LEU A 77 8.90 12.90 -13.36
CA LEU A 77 9.59 13.08 -12.07
C LEU A 77 8.99 14.20 -11.20
N THR A 78 7.71 14.50 -11.40
CA THR A 78 6.99 15.53 -10.64
C THR A 78 5.94 14.87 -9.75
N GLU A 79 5.96 15.20 -8.45
CA GLU A 79 4.94 14.75 -7.51
C GLU A 79 3.78 15.77 -7.44
N ILE A 80 2.55 15.27 -7.54
CA ILE A 80 1.34 16.07 -7.35
C ILE A 80 0.62 15.54 -6.11
N VAL A 81 0.56 16.36 -5.07
CA VAL A 81 -0.08 16.03 -3.80
C VAL A 81 -1.41 16.78 -3.68
N ARG A 82 -2.53 16.05 -3.70
CA ARG A 82 -3.87 16.61 -3.53
C ARG A 82 -4.30 16.56 -2.06
N TYR A 83 -3.80 17.51 -1.26
CA TYR A 83 -4.03 17.52 0.18
C TYR A 83 -5.51 17.53 0.58
N GLU A 84 -6.37 18.29 -0.10
CA GLU A 84 -7.81 18.31 0.21
C GLU A 84 -8.45 16.92 0.06
N LYS A 85 -8.16 16.21 -1.04
CA LYS A 85 -8.67 14.85 -1.27
C LYS A 85 -8.14 13.86 -0.22
N ILE A 86 -6.88 13.99 0.18
CA ILE A 86 -6.29 13.18 1.24
C ILE A 86 -7.02 13.44 2.55
N ILE A 87 -7.20 14.71 2.93
CA ILE A 87 -7.87 15.10 4.17
C ILE A 87 -9.32 14.69 4.19
N ASP A 88 -10.05 14.80 3.07
CA ASP A 88 -11.44 14.34 2.97
C ASP A 88 -11.55 12.84 3.29
N ASN A 89 -10.69 12.02 2.71
CA ASN A 89 -10.63 10.59 2.98
C ASN A 89 -10.24 10.29 4.45
N LEU A 90 -9.27 11.03 5.01
CA LEU A 90 -8.89 10.88 6.41
C LEU A 90 -10.03 11.28 7.36
N SER A 91 -10.73 12.38 7.04
CA SER A 91 -11.86 12.90 7.82
C SER A 91 -13.04 11.93 7.79
N GLU A 92 -13.30 11.31 6.64
CA GLU A 92 -14.30 10.24 6.52
C GLU A 92 -13.96 9.06 7.44
N LYS A 93 -12.71 8.58 7.42
CA LYS A 93 -12.27 7.49 8.32
C LYS A 93 -12.36 7.89 9.79
N TYR A 94 -11.92 9.10 10.13
CA TYR A 94 -12.00 9.68 11.47
C TYR A 94 -13.45 9.75 12.00
N SER A 95 -14.40 10.17 11.15
CA SER A 95 -15.82 10.28 11.52
C SER A 95 -16.47 8.93 11.85
N LYS A 96 -15.97 7.84 11.25
CA LYS A 96 -16.49 6.48 11.45
C LYS A 96 -16.06 5.84 12.78
N ILE A 97 -15.03 6.38 13.44
CA ILE A 97 -14.50 5.81 14.69
C ILE A 97 -15.54 5.92 15.81
N HIS A 98 -16.04 7.13 16.05
CA HIS A 98 -17.09 7.41 17.03
C HIS A 98 -17.86 8.68 16.63
N PRO A 99 -18.93 8.54 15.81
CA PRO A 99 -19.66 9.66 15.22
C PRO A 99 -20.08 10.74 16.22
N ASP A 100 -20.50 10.36 17.43
CA ASP A 100 -21.00 11.31 18.44
C ASP A 100 -19.88 12.13 19.14
N SER A 101 -18.61 11.73 18.98
CA SER A 101 -17.47 12.44 19.60
C SER A 101 -16.49 13.03 18.58
N SER A 102 -16.68 12.68 17.30
CA SER A 102 -15.81 13.09 16.21
C SER A 102 -16.22 14.47 15.69
N ASP A 103 -15.39 15.48 15.93
CA ASP A 103 -15.55 16.81 15.33
C ASP A 103 -14.86 16.84 13.96
N THR A 104 -15.60 16.36 12.95
CA THR A 104 -15.07 16.20 11.58
C THR A 104 -14.73 17.55 10.95
N GLU A 105 -15.46 18.61 11.31
CA GLU A 105 -15.22 19.95 10.79
C GLU A 105 -13.93 20.53 11.38
N PHE A 106 -13.75 20.46 12.70
CA PHE A 106 -12.50 20.84 13.35
C PHE A 106 -11.31 20.05 12.79
N PHE A 107 -11.43 18.72 12.73
CA PHE A 107 -10.36 17.84 12.27
C PHE A 107 -9.90 18.22 10.85
N LYS A 108 -10.86 18.34 9.91
CA LYS A 108 -10.60 18.73 8.52
C LYS A 108 -9.99 20.14 8.42
N ASN A 109 -10.64 21.13 9.04
CA ASN A 109 -10.22 22.53 8.93
C ASN A 109 -8.83 22.75 9.55
N ASN A 110 -8.52 22.10 10.67
CA ASN A 110 -7.22 22.22 11.32
C ASN A 110 -6.09 21.54 10.52
N PHE A 111 -6.39 20.41 9.87
CA PHE A 111 -5.45 19.75 8.94
C PHE A 111 -5.14 20.65 7.73
N ILE A 112 -6.19 21.22 7.10
CA ILE A 112 -6.04 22.18 5.98
C ILE A 112 -5.27 23.41 6.44
N HIS A 113 -5.58 23.95 7.62
CA HIS A 113 -4.91 25.11 8.18
C HIS A 113 -3.40 24.87 8.37
N SER A 114 -3.03 23.72 8.94
CA SER A 114 -1.63 23.32 9.14
C SER A 114 -0.84 23.30 7.82
N ILE A 115 -1.43 22.72 6.78
CA ILE A 115 -0.81 22.64 5.45
C ILE A 115 -0.69 24.03 4.83
N ASN A 116 -1.75 24.83 4.90
CA ASN A 116 -1.72 26.19 4.39
C ASN A 116 -0.66 27.06 5.07
N LEU A 117 -0.43 26.89 6.38
CA LEU A 117 0.67 27.56 7.08
C LEU A 117 2.03 27.12 6.56
N LYS A 118 2.25 25.83 6.36
CA LYS A 118 3.49 25.30 5.80
C LYS A 118 3.73 25.82 4.38
N LEU A 119 2.72 25.77 3.51
CA LEU A 119 2.81 26.29 2.14
C LEU A 119 3.04 27.81 2.09
N LYS A 120 2.42 28.57 3.00
CA LYS A 120 2.71 30.00 3.15
C LYS A 120 4.16 30.25 3.58
N GLY A 121 4.72 29.38 4.42
CA GLY A 121 6.15 29.38 4.74
C GLY A 121 7.00 29.15 3.50
N ASP A 122 6.69 28.12 2.71
CA ASP A 122 7.46 27.76 1.52
C ASP A 122 7.48 28.85 0.44
N GLN A 123 6.46 29.69 0.37
CA GLN A 123 6.30 30.73 -0.64
C GLN A 123 7.10 32.02 -0.36
N ARG A 124 7.62 32.22 0.84
CA ARG A 124 8.32 33.46 1.23
C ARG A 124 9.81 33.21 1.31
N ASP A 125 10.60 33.91 0.50
CA ASP A 125 12.08 33.85 0.52
C ASP A 125 12.67 34.26 1.89
N GLU A 126 11.91 35.00 2.70
CA GLU A 126 12.21 35.34 4.11
C GLU A 126 11.08 34.87 5.04
N SER A 127 10.77 33.57 5.04
CA SER A 127 9.74 33.02 5.93
C SER A 127 10.19 33.02 7.38
N ASP A 128 9.44 33.69 8.27
CA ASP A 128 9.57 33.51 9.71
C ASP A 128 9.39 32.03 10.06
N ASN A 129 10.44 31.39 10.58
CA ASN A 129 10.44 29.98 10.95
C ASN A 129 9.36 29.64 12.00
N ALA A 130 8.77 30.65 12.66
CA ALA A 130 7.62 30.47 13.53
C ALA A 130 6.41 29.87 12.78
N ILE A 131 6.22 30.17 11.49
CA ILE A 131 5.09 29.66 10.72
C ILE A 131 5.12 28.12 10.59
N TYR A 132 6.31 27.54 10.41
CA TYR A 132 6.50 26.09 10.35
C TYR A 132 6.25 25.43 11.72
N ARG A 133 6.64 26.12 12.80
CA ARG A 133 6.33 25.66 14.16
C ARG A 133 4.84 25.68 14.44
N ILE A 134 4.12 26.74 14.02
CA ILE A 134 2.67 26.83 14.16
C ILE A 134 2.00 25.74 13.31
N ALA A 135 2.45 25.49 12.08
CA ALA A 135 1.97 24.40 11.24
C ALA A 135 2.11 23.02 11.94
N SER A 136 3.28 22.75 12.51
CA SER A 136 3.56 21.50 13.24
C SER A 136 2.73 21.36 14.52
N SER A 137 2.50 22.47 15.22
CA SER A 137 1.71 22.50 16.45
C SER A 137 0.22 22.32 16.16
N SER A 138 -0.28 22.96 15.09
CA SER A 138 -1.65 22.83 14.62
C SER A 138 -1.92 21.38 14.21
N ILE A 139 -1.05 20.72 13.45
CA ILE A 139 -1.31 19.33 13.04
C ILE A 139 -1.29 18.37 14.23
N SER A 140 -0.45 18.63 15.23
CA SER A 140 -0.41 17.85 16.48
C SER A 140 -1.74 17.92 17.24
N ALA A 141 -2.48 19.02 17.16
CA ALA A 141 -3.81 19.14 17.77
C ALA A 141 -4.83 18.21 17.09
N SER A 142 -4.76 18.01 15.78
CA SER A 142 -5.60 17.00 15.08
C SER A 142 -5.25 15.57 15.50
N LEU A 143 -3.98 15.28 15.77
CA LEU A 143 -3.58 13.96 16.29
C LEU A 143 -4.08 13.74 17.72
N GLU A 144 -4.01 14.76 18.56
CA GLU A 144 -4.54 14.68 19.93
C GLU A 144 -6.06 14.53 19.95
N ASP A 145 -6.75 15.17 19.02
CA ASP A 145 -8.18 15.02 18.81
C ASP A 145 -8.56 13.59 18.36
N LEU A 146 -7.83 13.02 17.39
CA LEU A 146 -7.98 11.61 16.99
C LEU A 146 -7.84 10.67 18.20
N ILE A 147 -6.77 10.82 18.98
CA ILE A 147 -6.54 9.99 20.16
C ILE A 147 -7.65 10.17 21.19
N ARG A 148 -8.16 11.40 21.38
CA ARG A 148 -9.33 11.64 22.26
C ARG A 148 -10.55 10.85 21.78
N VAL A 149 -10.84 10.84 20.48
CA VAL A 149 -11.95 10.05 19.91
C VAL A 149 -11.78 8.55 20.17
N PHE A 150 -10.56 8.02 19.98
CA PHE A 150 -10.26 6.61 20.33
C PHE A 150 -10.50 6.32 21.81
N LEU A 151 -10.01 7.20 22.68
CA LEU A 151 -10.20 7.05 24.12
C LEU A 151 -11.69 7.06 24.47
N ASN A 152 -12.47 8.01 23.96
CA ASN A 152 -13.91 8.07 24.22
C ASN A 152 -14.66 6.84 23.71
N LYS A 153 -14.21 6.24 22.60
CA LYS A 153 -14.83 5.04 22.02
C LYS A 153 -14.55 3.77 22.81
N PHE A 154 -13.29 3.58 23.21
CA PHE A 154 -12.81 2.28 23.68
C PHE A 154 -12.47 2.24 25.17
N ILE A 155 -12.43 3.40 25.84
CA ILE A 155 -12.01 3.55 27.24
C ILE A 155 -13.05 4.40 27.98
N GLU A 156 -13.44 3.96 29.18
CA GLU A 156 -14.58 4.55 29.90
C GLU A 156 -14.45 6.06 30.19
N PRO A 157 -15.56 6.80 30.14
CA PRO A 157 -15.61 8.27 30.32
C PRO A 157 -15.25 8.75 31.74
N HIS A 158 -15.05 7.85 32.71
CA HIS A 158 -14.78 8.20 34.11
C HIS A 158 -13.30 8.46 34.42
N THR A 159 -12.40 8.23 33.48
CA THR A 159 -10.99 8.58 33.65
C THR A 159 -10.78 10.06 33.32
N SER A 160 -9.93 10.78 34.08
CA SER A 160 -9.60 12.20 33.87
C SER A 160 -8.76 12.44 32.59
N ILE A 161 -9.28 12.01 31.44
CA ILE A 161 -8.59 11.94 30.15
C ILE A 161 -8.37 13.34 29.57
N GLU A 162 -9.32 14.25 29.79
CA GLU A 162 -9.27 15.60 29.23
C GLU A 162 -8.05 16.40 29.68
N ARG A 163 -7.53 16.17 30.88
CA ARG A 163 -6.37 16.89 31.44
C ARG A 163 -5.02 16.26 31.09
N LYS A 164 -5.01 15.10 30.42
CA LYS A 164 -3.78 14.40 30.05
C LYS A 164 -3.22 14.95 28.74
N THR A 165 -1.89 15.02 28.64
CA THR A 165 -1.21 15.35 27.38
C THR A 165 -1.27 14.16 26.41
N LEU A 166 -0.87 14.37 25.15
CA LEU A 166 -0.87 13.34 24.10
C LEU A 166 -0.15 12.04 24.52
N GLY A 167 1.03 12.12 25.15
CA GLY A 167 1.80 10.95 25.55
C GLY A 167 1.05 10.03 26.53
N PRO A 168 0.60 10.53 27.68
CA PRO A 168 -0.23 9.77 28.61
C PRO A 168 -1.55 9.28 27.99
N LYS A 169 -2.12 9.97 27.00
CA LYS A 169 -3.30 9.50 26.26
C LYS A 169 -2.98 8.27 25.41
N ILE A 170 -1.89 8.33 24.64
CA ILE A 170 -1.39 7.21 23.83
C ILE A 170 -1.05 6.01 24.73
N GLY A 171 -0.37 6.22 25.86
CA GLY A 171 0.00 5.13 26.77
C GLY A 171 -1.20 4.34 27.33
N ILE A 172 -2.39 4.95 27.42
CA ILE A 172 -3.61 4.22 27.81
C ILE A 172 -4.06 3.30 26.68
N ILE A 173 -4.01 3.76 25.43
CA ILE A 173 -4.31 2.93 24.25
C ILE A 173 -3.32 1.79 24.14
N GLU A 174 -2.02 2.07 24.33
CA GLU A 174 -0.97 1.05 24.35
C GLU A 174 -1.23 -0.04 25.39
N SER A 175 -1.55 0.36 26.62
CA SER A 175 -1.89 -0.57 27.70
C SER A 175 -3.12 -1.43 27.40
N LYS A 176 -4.05 -0.94 26.55
CA LYS A 176 -5.23 -1.70 26.13
C LYS A 176 -4.89 -2.66 25.00
N ILE A 177 -4.17 -2.20 23.98
CA ILE A 177 -3.67 -3.02 22.86
C ILE A 177 -2.80 -4.18 23.38
N GLU A 178 -1.89 -3.93 24.33
CA GLU A 178 -1.05 -4.97 24.93
C GLU A 178 -1.83 -6.10 25.60
N LYS A 179 -3.08 -5.83 26.02
CA LYS A 179 -3.94 -6.81 26.69
C LYS A 179 -4.92 -7.49 25.75
N GLU A 180 -5.35 -6.80 24.69
CA GLU A 180 -6.52 -7.18 23.89
C GLU A 180 -6.19 -7.47 22.40
N ALA A 181 -5.01 -7.07 21.92
CA ALA A 181 -4.64 -7.27 20.53
C ALA A 181 -4.35 -8.75 20.21
N SER A 182 -4.46 -9.08 18.92
CA SER A 182 -4.11 -10.40 18.39
C SER A 182 -2.63 -10.75 18.62
N SER A 183 -2.32 -12.04 18.65
CA SER A 183 -0.94 -12.55 18.82
C SER A 183 0.02 -12.07 17.73
N ASP A 184 -0.52 -11.73 16.56
CA ASP A 184 0.22 -11.36 15.36
C ASP A 184 0.40 -9.83 15.25
N PHE A 185 -0.13 -9.06 16.21
CA PHE A 185 0.04 -7.62 16.25
C PHE A 185 1.46 -7.23 16.66
N ASP A 186 2.13 -6.44 15.82
CA ASP A 186 3.49 -5.97 16.08
C ASP A 186 3.51 -4.85 17.14
N LEU A 187 3.56 -5.27 18.40
CA LEU A 187 3.63 -4.38 19.57
C LEU A 187 4.91 -3.54 19.59
N GLU A 188 6.03 -4.04 19.05
CA GLU A 188 7.29 -3.29 19.03
C GLU A 188 7.19 -2.12 18.06
N PHE A 189 6.77 -2.39 16.82
CA PHE A 189 6.53 -1.34 15.83
C PHE A 189 5.53 -0.31 16.35
N PHE A 190 4.44 -0.76 16.98
CA PHE A 190 3.41 0.14 17.51
C PHE A 190 3.98 1.14 18.53
N ARG A 191 4.75 0.66 19.51
CA ARG A 191 5.40 1.51 20.52
C ARG A 191 6.41 2.47 19.88
N VAL A 192 7.29 1.96 19.03
CA VAL A 192 8.31 2.78 18.35
C VAL A 192 7.67 3.87 17.49
N PHE A 193 6.60 3.53 16.77
CA PHE A 193 5.86 4.49 15.94
C PHE A 193 5.23 5.60 16.77
N ASN A 194 4.56 5.25 17.88
CA ASN A 194 3.98 6.22 18.81
C ASN A 194 5.03 7.13 19.46
N ASP A 195 6.14 6.55 19.91
CA ASP A 195 7.26 7.28 20.50
C ASP A 195 7.85 8.30 19.52
N PHE A 196 7.98 7.92 18.25
CA PHE A 196 8.46 8.84 17.22
C PHE A 196 7.50 10.01 16.98
N ILE A 197 6.20 9.76 16.95
CA ILE A 197 5.18 10.81 16.81
C ILE A 197 5.22 11.78 18.01
N LEU A 198 5.36 11.25 19.22
CA LEU A 198 5.53 12.04 20.43
C LEU A 198 6.82 12.85 20.43
N PHE A 199 7.93 12.25 19.99
CA PHE A 199 9.21 12.93 19.82
C PHE A 199 9.08 14.10 18.85
N LEU A 200 8.47 13.87 17.68
CA LEU A 200 8.28 14.89 16.65
C LEU A 200 7.44 16.07 17.19
N ARG A 201 6.32 15.78 17.87
CA ARG A 201 5.45 16.77 18.52
C ARG A 201 6.18 17.56 19.63
N ASN A 202 6.96 16.90 20.46
CA ASN A 202 7.69 17.56 21.54
C ASN A 202 8.86 18.41 21.00
N SER A 203 9.50 17.96 19.93
CA SER A 203 10.63 18.64 19.28
C SER A 203 10.25 19.97 18.62
N THR A 204 8.96 20.15 18.31
CA THR A 204 8.38 21.38 17.74
C THR A 204 7.79 22.29 18.82
N THR A 205 7.38 21.72 19.96
CA THR A 205 6.74 22.48 21.06
C THR A 205 7.74 23.12 22.02
N HIS A 206 8.93 22.53 22.25
CA HIS A 206 9.78 22.86 23.41
C HIS A 206 11.22 23.39 23.14
N LYS A 207 11.51 24.01 21.98
CA LYS A 207 12.83 24.65 21.75
C LYS A 207 12.80 26.19 21.86
N GLY A 208 13.92 26.75 22.34
CA GLY A 208 14.12 28.15 22.72
C GLY A 208 14.04 29.16 21.57
N ASN A 209 14.25 30.44 21.88
CA ASN A 209 13.97 31.61 21.05
C ASN A 209 14.66 31.68 19.67
N GLN A 210 15.52 30.71 19.32
CA GLN A 210 16.21 30.65 18.03
C GLN A 210 15.59 29.56 17.14
N LEU A 211 14.89 30.00 16.09
CA LEU A 211 14.27 29.14 15.10
C LEU A 211 15.19 29.00 13.89
N THR A 212 15.43 27.77 13.43
CA THR A 212 16.33 27.46 12.31
C THR A 212 15.58 26.76 11.18
N ASP A 213 16.25 26.54 10.05
CA ASP A 213 15.70 25.84 8.87
C ASP A 213 15.22 24.41 9.19
N VAL A 214 15.63 23.85 10.32
CA VAL A 214 15.13 22.57 10.83
C VAL A 214 13.61 22.62 11.07
N GLU A 215 13.03 23.78 11.40
CA GLU A 215 11.59 23.91 11.62
C GLU A 215 10.79 23.66 10.35
N LYS A 216 11.30 24.07 9.18
CA LYS A 216 10.72 23.75 7.87
C LYS A 216 10.67 22.24 7.64
N PHE A 217 11.78 21.56 7.90
CA PHE A 217 11.85 20.10 7.77
C PHE A 217 10.89 19.39 8.74
N LYS A 218 10.85 19.82 10.01
CA LYS A 218 9.94 19.27 11.01
C LYS A 218 8.48 19.47 10.64
N ALA A 219 8.10 20.61 10.06
CA ALA A 219 6.73 20.84 9.61
C ALA A 219 6.33 19.93 8.46
N ASP A 220 7.20 19.77 7.47
CA ASP A 220 6.97 18.83 6.37
C ASP A 220 6.83 17.39 6.87
N LEU A 221 7.75 16.97 7.75
CA LEU A 221 7.71 15.66 8.38
C LEU A 221 6.44 15.47 9.24
N SER A 222 6.04 16.47 10.02
CA SER A 222 4.84 16.41 10.88
C SER A 222 3.57 16.22 10.07
N ILE A 223 3.42 16.93 8.93
CA ILE A 223 2.27 16.78 8.04
C ILE A 223 2.22 15.37 7.44
N LYS A 224 3.35 14.88 6.93
CA LYS A 224 3.45 13.53 6.34
C LYS A 224 3.15 12.45 7.38
N MET A 225 3.76 12.56 8.55
CA MET A 225 3.57 11.61 9.64
C MET A 225 2.16 11.66 10.21
N ALA A 226 1.50 12.82 10.23
CA ALA A 226 0.12 12.91 10.67
C ALA A 226 -0.85 12.13 9.77
N VAL A 227 -0.64 12.18 8.44
CA VAL A 227 -1.41 11.36 7.49
C VAL A 227 -1.22 9.87 7.81
N LEU A 228 0.03 9.42 7.96
CA LEU A 228 0.35 8.03 8.28
C LEU A 228 -0.19 7.61 9.64
N PHE A 229 -0.16 8.49 10.63
CA PHE A 229 -0.68 8.21 11.97
C PHE A 229 -2.19 7.98 11.95
N VAL A 230 -2.94 8.86 11.27
CA VAL A 230 -4.39 8.70 11.11
C VAL A 230 -4.70 7.40 10.36
N GLU A 231 -3.97 7.10 9.29
CA GLU A 231 -4.14 5.85 8.54
C GLU A 231 -3.84 4.61 9.40
N PHE A 232 -2.73 4.62 10.13
CA PHE A 232 -2.32 3.52 11.00
C PHE A 232 -3.36 3.28 12.10
N TYR A 233 -3.80 4.34 12.79
CA TYR A 233 -4.81 4.21 13.82
C TYR A 233 -6.15 3.75 13.25
N THR A 234 -6.63 4.32 12.14
CA THR A 234 -7.93 3.95 11.56
C THR A 234 -7.96 2.58 10.90
N LYS A 235 -6.86 2.11 10.30
CA LYS A 235 -6.81 0.85 9.55
C LYS A 235 -6.25 -0.33 10.35
N ILE A 236 -5.39 -0.08 11.33
CA ILE A 236 -4.66 -1.13 12.05
C ILE A 236 -5.07 -1.16 13.53
N VAL A 237 -4.99 -0.03 14.24
CA VAL A 237 -5.33 0.00 15.68
C VAL A 237 -6.83 -0.13 15.93
N TYR A 238 -7.66 0.53 15.12
CA TYR A 238 -9.12 0.51 15.29
C TYR A 238 -9.72 -0.90 15.18
N PRO A 239 -9.38 -1.74 14.17
CA PRO A 239 -9.86 -3.12 14.12
C PRO A 239 -9.42 -3.99 15.30
N GLU A 240 -8.23 -3.79 15.85
CA GLU A 240 -7.77 -4.58 17.02
C GLU A 240 -8.58 -4.25 18.27
N LEU A 241 -8.98 -2.99 18.45
CA LEU A 241 -9.80 -2.54 19.58
C LEU A 241 -11.31 -2.74 19.38
N SER A 242 -11.76 -2.76 18.12
CA SER A 242 -13.17 -2.95 17.77
C SER A 242 -13.47 -4.44 17.79
N THR A 243 -14.17 -4.90 18.83
CA THR A 243 -14.69 -6.27 18.97
C THR A 243 -15.73 -6.68 17.92
N ASP A 244 -15.83 -5.97 16.80
CA ASP A 244 -16.66 -6.34 15.66
C ASP A 244 -16.08 -7.59 14.97
N SER A 245 -16.49 -8.73 15.51
CA SER A 245 -16.24 -10.10 15.06
C SER A 245 -16.58 -10.34 13.58
N GLN A 246 -17.24 -9.40 12.89
CA GLN A 246 -17.50 -9.49 11.45
C GLN A 246 -16.32 -9.06 10.55
N ASN A 247 -15.31 -8.37 11.09
CA ASN A 247 -14.13 -7.94 10.30
C ASN A 247 -12.79 -8.48 10.83
N LYS A 248 -12.76 -9.26 11.92
CA LYS A 248 -11.60 -10.07 12.29
C LYS A 248 -11.49 -11.29 11.36
N LEU A 249 -11.20 -11.04 10.08
CA LEU A 249 -10.59 -12.05 9.21
C LEU A 249 -9.12 -12.17 9.61
N SER A 250 -8.87 -12.68 10.81
CA SER A 250 -7.54 -13.18 11.16
C SER A 250 -7.38 -14.53 10.47
N THR A 251 -6.96 -14.49 9.21
CA THR A 251 -6.41 -15.68 8.56
C THR A 251 -5.03 -15.93 9.17
N THR A 252 -5.01 -16.56 10.34
CA THR A 252 -3.75 -17.07 10.91
C THR A 252 -3.27 -18.19 10.00
N ILE A 253 -2.15 -17.96 9.33
CA ILE A 253 -1.48 -18.97 8.51
C ILE A 253 -0.76 -19.90 9.48
N LYS A 254 -1.31 -21.09 9.71
CA LYS A 254 -0.65 -22.10 10.53
C LYS A 254 0.29 -22.92 9.64
N LYS A 255 1.55 -23.06 10.07
CA LYS A 255 2.46 -24.03 9.49
C LYS A 255 1.96 -25.42 9.83
N VAL A 256 1.66 -26.22 8.81
CA VAL A 256 1.22 -27.61 8.97
C VAL A 256 2.33 -28.53 8.50
N SER A 257 2.55 -29.65 9.20
CA SER A 257 3.38 -30.76 8.72
C SER A 257 2.51 -31.74 7.94
N THR A 258 3.09 -32.43 6.96
CA THR A 258 2.40 -33.46 6.17
C THR A 258 1.83 -34.58 7.05
N SER A 259 2.35 -34.76 8.27
CA SER A 259 1.87 -35.74 9.25
C SER A 259 0.58 -35.32 9.97
N GLY A 260 0.21 -34.03 9.92
CA GLY A 260 -1.00 -33.50 10.55
C GLY A 260 -2.20 -33.37 9.61
N ILE A 261 -2.05 -33.74 8.34
CA ILE A 261 -3.11 -33.66 7.32
C ILE A 261 -3.75 -35.04 7.14
N ASN A 262 -5.07 -35.07 7.04
CA ASN A 262 -5.84 -36.29 6.88
C ASN A 262 -5.35 -37.07 5.65
N THR A 263 -5.04 -38.35 5.81
CA THR A 263 -4.31 -39.17 4.81
C THR A 263 -5.04 -39.38 3.49
N ASP A 264 -6.31 -39.00 3.41
CA ASP A 264 -7.15 -39.15 2.21
C ASP A 264 -7.24 -37.88 1.35
N GLU A 265 -6.71 -36.73 1.79
CA GLU A 265 -6.78 -35.47 1.03
C GLU A 265 -5.63 -35.33 0.02
N ILE A 266 -5.95 -34.99 -1.23
CA ILE A 266 -4.95 -34.64 -2.26
C ILE A 266 -4.46 -33.21 -2.01
N LEU A 267 -3.15 -33.05 -1.88
CA LEU A 267 -2.50 -31.74 -1.73
C LEU A 267 -1.79 -31.34 -3.03
N TYR A 268 -1.59 -30.03 -3.19
CA TYR A 268 -0.75 -29.45 -4.25
C TYR A 268 0.60 -29.05 -3.67
N PHE A 269 1.68 -29.36 -4.40
CA PHE A 269 3.06 -29.12 -4.01
C PHE A 269 3.75 -28.33 -5.11
N GLY A 270 4.42 -27.25 -4.73
CA GLY A 270 5.35 -26.50 -5.58
C GLY A 270 6.76 -26.70 -5.07
N LEU A 271 7.68 -27.06 -5.95
CA LEU A 271 9.12 -27.10 -5.73
C LEU A 271 9.76 -26.05 -6.63
N ASP A 272 10.68 -25.28 -6.07
CA ASP A 272 11.37 -24.20 -6.76
C ASP A 272 12.83 -24.15 -6.26
N GLY A 273 13.78 -24.03 -7.19
CA GLY A 273 15.20 -23.96 -6.92
C GLY A 273 15.56 -22.71 -6.09
N ASP A 274 16.44 -22.87 -5.12
CA ASP A 274 16.94 -21.75 -4.34
C ASP A 274 18.13 -21.10 -5.07
N ASP A 275 18.07 -19.78 -5.24
CA ASP A 275 19.15 -18.95 -5.79
C ASP A 275 19.64 -19.31 -7.20
N THR A 276 18.85 -20.05 -7.97
CA THR A 276 19.14 -20.36 -9.38
C THR A 276 19.41 -19.09 -10.19
N GLY A 277 18.60 -18.05 -10.01
CA GLY A 277 18.76 -16.75 -10.67
C GLY A 277 20.04 -16.03 -10.25
N THR A 278 20.31 -15.93 -8.94
CA THR A 278 21.54 -15.35 -8.39
C THR A 278 22.79 -16.06 -8.93
N LYS A 279 22.73 -17.39 -9.07
CA LYS A 279 23.84 -18.15 -9.64
C LYS A 279 24.03 -17.85 -11.13
N LEU A 280 22.95 -17.80 -11.90
CA LEU A 280 23.00 -17.44 -13.31
C LEU A 280 23.59 -16.02 -13.50
N GLU A 281 23.18 -15.06 -12.67
CA GLU A 281 23.75 -13.71 -12.63
C GLU A 281 25.24 -13.73 -12.32
N SER A 282 25.68 -14.57 -11.37
CA SER A 282 27.11 -14.70 -11.06
C SER A 282 27.93 -15.15 -12.26
N LEU A 283 27.42 -16.11 -13.07
CA LEU A 283 28.09 -16.58 -14.28
C LEU A 283 28.22 -15.48 -15.34
N PHE A 284 27.20 -14.63 -15.47
CA PHE A 284 27.26 -13.47 -16.35
C PHE A 284 28.31 -12.45 -15.89
N LEU A 285 28.35 -12.16 -14.58
CA LEU A 285 29.28 -11.18 -14.02
C LEU A 285 30.74 -11.64 -14.05
N SER A 286 30.99 -12.94 -13.82
CA SER A 286 32.35 -13.50 -13.87
C SER A 286 32.83 -13.82 -15.28
N SER A 287 32.03 -13.55 -16.32
CA SER A 287 32.38 -13.80 -17.73
C SER A 287 32.83 -15.25 -17.98
N GLU A 288 32.11 -16.19 -17.37
CA GLU A 288 32.40 -17.63 -17.47
C GLU A 288 32.21 -18.15 -18.90
N GLU A 289 32.89 -19.25 -19.22
CA GLU A 289 32.73 -19.90 -20.51
C GLU A 289 31.31 -20.44 -20.72
N GLU A 290 30.87 -20.51 -21.97
CA GLU A 290 29.56 -21.06 -22.37
C GLU A 290 29.29 -22.46 -21.80
N SER A 291 30.36 -23.24 -21.59
CA SER A 291 30.32 -24.58 -20.98
C SER A 291 29.71 -24.56 -19.58
N ALA A 292 29.96 -23.53 -18.77
CA ALA A 292 29.43 -23.39 -17.42
C ALA A 292 27.91 -23.14 -17.42
N PHE A 293 27.42 -22.30 -18.33
CA PHE A 293 25.98 -22.06 -18.51
C PHE A 293 25.26 -23.34 -18.95
N ARG A 294 25.83 -24.07 -19.91
CA ARG A 294 25.29 -25.36 -20.36
C ARG A 294 25.29 -26.39 -19.24
N HIS A 295 26.34 -26.42 -18.43
CA HIS A 295 26.42 -27.33 -17.28
C HIS A 295 25.33 -27.04 -16.25
N LEU A 296 25.15 -25.77 -15.87
CA LEU A 296 24.09 -25.33 -14.96
C LEU A 296 22.69 -25.69 -15.47
N SER A 297 22.37 -25.34 -16.72
CA SER A 297 21.07 -25.66 -17.31
C SER A 297 20.81 -27.17 -17.38
N THR A 298 21.84 -27.94 -17.76
CA THR A 298 21.74 -29.40 -17.86
C THR A 298 21.60 -30.08 -16.50
N SER A 299 22.27 -29.56 -15.46
CA SER A 299 22.19 -30.13 -14.11
C SER A 299 20.79 -29.93 -13.52
N ILE A 300 20.19 -28.75 -13.69
CA ILE A 300 18.82 -28.44 -13.27
C ILE A 300 17.80 -29.31 -14.02
N ASP A 301 17.90 -29.39 -15.34
CA ASP A 301 16.99 -30.23 -16.15
C ASP A 301 17.08 -31.72 -15.76
N LYS A 302 18.29 -32.22 -15.47
CA LYS A 302 18.48 -33.58 -14.95
C LYS A 302 17.84 -33.77 -13.58
N ALA A 303 17.99 -32.80 -12.68
CA ALA A 303 17.41 -32.84 -11.35
C ALA A 303 15.88 -32.92 -11.40
N ILE A 304 15.24 -32.01 -12.14
CA ILE A 304 13.79 -31.98 -12.28
C ILE A 304 13.25 -33.23 -12.98
N LYS A 305 13.97 -33.75 -14.00
CA LYS A 305 13.59 -35.03 -14.63
C LYS A 305 13.67 -36.22 -13.67
N GLU A 306 14.68 -36.26 -12.81
CA GLU A 306 14.85 -37.35 -11.83
C GLU A 306 13.79 -37.29 -10.73
N ILE A 307 13.50 -36.09 -10.22
CA ILE A 307 12.40 -35.87 -9.26
C ILE A 307 11.05 -36.21 -9.90
N SER A 308 10.83 -35.79 -11.15
CA SER A 308 9.62 -36.12 -11.90
C SER A 308 9.47 -37.64 -12.10
N LYS A 309 10.57 -38.34 -12.38
CA LYS A 309 10.56 -39.81 -12.49
C LYS A 309 10.21 -40.44 -11.15
N TYR A 310 10.83 -39.98 -10.05
CA TYR A 310 10.54 -40.43 -8.70
C TYR A 310 9.06 -40.27 -8.33
N ILE A 311 8.46 -39.11 -8.62
CA ILE A 311 7.03 -38.85 -8.39
C ILE A 311 6.15 -39.83 -9.18
N LYS A 312 6.45 -40.04 -10.46
CA LYS A 312 5.68 -40.94 -11.33
C LYS A 312 5.76 -42.40 -10.91
N GLU A 313 6.88 -42.83 -10.36
CA GLU A 313 7.08 -44.21 -9.88
C GLU A 313 6.33 -44.48 -8.57
N GLN A 314 6.18 -43.48 -7.71
CA GLN A 314 5.48 -43.61 -6.43
C GLN A 314 3.96 -43.41 -6.54
N TYR A 315 3.50 -42.66 -7.54
CA TYR A 315 2.08 -42.33 -7.72
C TYR A 315 1.65 -42.61 -9.17
N SER A 316 1.27 -41.57 -9.91
CA SER A 316 0.76 -41.70 -11.27
C SER A 316 1.39 -40.66 -12.20
N LYS A 317 1.24 -40.86 -13.51
CA LYS A 317 1.66 -39.85 -14.50
C LYS A 317 0.89 -38.53 -14.34
N ASP A 318 -0.35 -38.60 -13.87
CA ASP A 318 -1.24 -37.44 -13.69
C ASP A 318 -0.95 -36.65 -12.40
N SER A 319 0.03 -37.10 -11.61
CA SER A 319 0.49 -36.42 -10.41
C SER A 319 1.34 -35.18 -10.74
N ILE A 320 1.93 -35.09 -11.93
CA ILE A 320 2.70 -33.90 -12.35
C ILE A 320 1.81 -32.99 -13.19
N ILE A 321 1.68 -31.75 -12.76
CA ILE A 321 0.90 -30.72 -13.45
C ILE A 321 1.81 -29.93 -14.40
N PHE A 322 3.01 -29.57 -13.94
CA PHE A 322 4.00 -28.83 -14.72
C PHE A 322 5.41 -29.07 -14.17
N ALA A 323 6.41 -29.09 -15.06
CA ALA A 323 7.83 -29.21 -14.74
C ALA A 323 8.65 -28.46 -15.80
N THR A 324 9.25 -27.32 -15.48
CA THR A 324 10.10 -26.57 -16.43
C THR A 324 11.08 -25.69 -15.67
N GLY A 325 12.32 -25.61 -16.17
CA GLY A 325 13.37 -24.89 -15.47
C GLY A 325 13.69 -25.59 -14.15
N ASP A 326 13.74 -24.82 -13.07
CA ASP A 326 13.86 -25.25 -11.68
C ASP A 326 12.51 -25.38 -10.96
N ASP A 327 11.40 -25.07 -11.63
CA ASP A 327 10.05 -25.15 -11.09
C ASP A 327 9.37 -26.51 -11.38
N LEU A 328 8.70 -27.04 -10.36
CA LEU A 328 7.91 -28.27 -10.46
C LEU A 328 6.62 -28.16 -9.63
N LEU A 329 5.48 -28.39 -10.29
CA LEU A 329 4.15 -28.41 -9.68
C LEU A 329 3.55 -29.81 -9.80
N PHE A 330 3.17 -30.39 -8.67
CA PHE A 330 2.65 -31.74 -8.58
C PHE A 330 1.58 -31.88 -7.49
N LYS A 331 0.83 -32.99 -7.52
CA LYS A 331 -0.25 -33.28 -6.58
C LYS A 331 -0.19 -34.73 -6.09
N GLY A 332 -0.62 -34.95 -4.86
CA GLY A 332 -0.67 -36.28 -4.26
C GLY A 332 -0.68 -36.25 -2.75
N GLN A 333 -0.29 -37.37 -2.15
CA GLN A 333 -0.23 -37.57 -0.70
C GLN A 333 1.22 -37.86 -0.32
N PHE A 334 2.06 -36.82 -0.28
CA PHE A 334 3.48 -36.98 -0.01
C PHE A 334 3.79 -36.82 1.47
N THR A 335 4.63 -37.72 2.01
CA THR A 335 5.18 -37.59 3.35
C THR A 335 6.38 -36.65 3.35
N GLU A 336 6.68 -36.08 4.51
CA GLU A 336 7.85 -35.20 4.70
C GLU A 336 9.16 -35.87 4.25
N ASP A 337 9.32 -37.17 4.50
CA ASP A 337 10.52 -37.92 4.07
C ASP A 337 10.62 -38.03 2.56
N GLN A 338 9.49 -38.19 1.86
CA GLN A 338 9.48 -38.20 0.40
C GLN A 338 9.85 -36.83 -0.16
N LEU A 339 9.39 -35.75 0.47
CA LEU A 339 9.75 -34.38 0.08
C LEU A 339 11.24 -34.09 0.35
N LYS A 340 11.77 -34.50 1.51
CA LYS A 340 13.21 -34.40 1.81
C LYS A 340 14.05 -35.20 0.82
N LYS A 341 13.57 -36.36 0.37
CA LYS A 341 14.23 -37.13 -0.69
C LYS A 341 14.27 -36.37 -2.01
N MET A 342 13.22 -35.62 -2.37
CA MET A 342 13.25 -34.77 -3.57
C MET A 342 14.27 -33.65 -3.43
N GLN A 343 14.35 -32.98 -2.28
CA GLN A 343 15.39 -31.97 -2.01
C GLN A 343 16.79 -32.58 -2.12
N HIS A 344 16.98 -33.80 -1.61
CA HIS A 344 18.26 -34.51 -1.71
C HIS A 344 18.63 -34.83 -3.16
N ILE A 345 17.67 -35.31 -3.98
CA ILE A 345 17.89 -35.54 -5.42
C ILE A 345 18.27 -34.23 -6.11
N TYR A 346 17.57 -33.13 -5.81
CA TYR A 346 17.89 -31.81 -6.38
C TYR A 346 19.32 -31.40 -6.05
N HIS A 347 19.70 -31.51 -4.79
CA HIS A 347 21.03 -31.14 -4.31
C HIS A 347 22.14 -32.00 -4.91
N GLN A 348 21.95 -33.32 -4.96
CA GLN A 348 22.95 -34.22 -5.56
C GLN A 348 23.22 -33.94 -7.03
N LYS A 349 22.23 -33.47 -7.79
CA LYS A 349 22.38 -33.21 -9.22
C LYS A 349 22.90 -31.82 -9.53
N THR A 350 22.49 -30.83 -8.74
CA THR A 350 22.73 -29.42 -9.06
C THR A 350 23.80 -28.77 -8.18
N GLY A 351 24.02 -29.29 -6.98
CA GLY A 351 24.78 -28.62 -5.92
C GLY A 351 24.01 -27.51 -5.20
N PHE A 352 22.79 -27.18 -5.64
CA PHE A 352 21.92 -26.17 -5.03
C PHE A 352 20.86 -26.80 -4.13
N THR A 353 20.13 -25.98 -3.39
CA THR A 353 18.96 -26.44 -2.63
C THR A 353 17.67 -26.09 -3.36
N CYS A 354 16.57 -26.65 -2.92
CA CYS A 354 15.24 -26.25 -3.39
C CYS A 354 14.28 -26.19 -2.21
N SER A 355 13.33 -25.26 -2.28
CA SER A 355 12.27 -25.10 -1.31
C SER A 355 10.98 -25.71 -1.82
N ILE A 356 10.17 -26.27 -0.91
CA ILE A 356 8.91 -26.93 -1.25
C ILE A 356 7.77 -26.33 -0.43
N GLY A 357 6.75 -25.81 -1.10
CA GLY A 357 5.52 -25.32 -0.51
C GLY A 357 4.35 -26.25 -0.82
N TYR A 358 3.43 -26.46 0.12
CA TYR A 358 2.23 -27.25 -0.14
C TYR A 358 0.97 -26.75 0.57
N GLY A 359 -0.19 -27.09 -0.01
CA GLY A 359 -1.49 -26.74 0.54
C GLY A 359 -2.66 -27.36 -0.24
N LYS A 360 -3.89 -27.06 0.20
CA LYS A 360 -5.12 -27.65 -0.37
C LYS A 360 -5.56 -26.97 -1.67
N SER A 361 -5.19 -25.71 -1.85
CA SER A 361 -5.41 -24.95 -3.08
C SER A 361 -4.08 -24.50 -3.73
N PHE A 362 -4.13 -24.09 -5.00
CA PHE A 362 -2.97 -23.48 -5.66
C PHE A 362 -2.50 -22.19 -4.97
N LYS A 363 -3.44 -21.40 -4.42
CA LYS A 363 -3.12 -20.21 -3.64
C LYS A 363 -2.35 -20.58 -2.37
N ASP A 364 -2.77 -21.65 -1.71
CA ASP A 364 -2.16 -22.11 -0.47
C ASP A 364 -0.73 -22.57 -0.73
N MET A 365 -0.56 -23.42 -1.74
CA MET A 365 0.74 -23.92 -2.20
C MET A 365 1.69 -22.77 -2.57
N TYR A 366 1.20 -21.77 -3.32
CA TYR A 366 2.01 -20.63 -3.73
C TYR A 366 2.50 -19.82 -2.53
N LEU A 367 1.62 -19.51 -1.58
CA LEU A 367 1.99 -18.78 -0.37
C LEU A 367 2.94 -19.59 0.51
N ALA A 368 2.66 -20.88 0.71
CA ALA A 368 3.55 -21.79 1.42
C ALA A 368 4.95 -21.82 0.81
N LEU A 369 5.05 -21.85 -0.53
CA LEU A 369 6.33 -21.83 -1.24
C LEU A 369 7.06 -20.50 -1.03
N LYS A 370 6.35 -19.37 -1.01
CA LYS A 370 6.98 -18.08 -0.68
C LYS A 370 7.51 -18.05 0.74
N PHE A 371 6.77 -18.56 1.72
CA PHE A 371 7.28 -18.70 3.09
C PHE A 371 8.51 -19.61 3.15
N ALA A 372 8.48 -20.73 2.41
CA ALA A 372 9.60 -21.65 2.36
C ALA A 372 10.90 -20.97 1.85
N LYS A 373 10.79 -20.10 0.84
CA LYS A 373 11.93 -19.35 0.28
C LYS A 373 12.38 -18.14 1.12
N THR A 374 11.58 -17.72 2.11
CA THR A 374 11.94 -16.62 3.03
C THR A 374 12.61 -17.09 4.33
N GLU A 375 12.61 -18.40 4.61
CA GLU A 375 13.38 -18.96 5.74
C GLU A 375 14.88 -18.66 5.56
N PRO A 376 15.62 -18.33 6.65
CA PRO A 376 17.01 -17.85 6.56
C PRO A 376 17.96 -18.74 5.77
N GLU A 377 17.77 -20.07 5.82
CA GLU A 377 18.61 -21.05 5.11
C GLU A 377 18.03 -21.48 3.76
N LYS A 378 16.82 -21.01 3.40
CA LYS A 378 15.98 -21.60 2.34
C LYS A 378 15.91 -23.12 2.55
N ASN A 379 15.93 -23.94 1.47
CA ASN A 379 15.93 -25.39 1.56
C ASN A 379 14.84 -25.97 2.47
N SER A 380 13.68 -25.32 2.52
CA SER A 380 12.68 -25.61 3.54
C SER A 380 11.43 -26.23 2.93
N ILE A 381 10.73 -27.00 3.76
CA ILE A 381 9.44 -27.58 3.44
C ILE A 381 8.40 -26.85 4.30
N PHE A 382 7.41 -26.24 3.66
CA PHE A 382 6.39 -25.44 4.34
C PHE A 382 5.00 -25.85 3.85
N GLY A 383 4.12 -26.17 4.79
CA GLY A 383 2.70 -26.41 4.53
C GLY A 383 1.86 -25.32 5.18
N ILE A 384 0.79 -24.88 4.54
CA ILE A 384 -0.17 -23.97 5.18
C ILE A 384 -1.58 -24.55 5.20
N ASP A 385 -2.28 -24.30 6.30
CA ASP A 385 -3.72 -24.51 6.40
C ASP A 385 -4.41 -23.22 6.86
N TYR A 386 -5.50 -22.88 6.19
CA TYR A 386 -6.35 -21.78 6.56
C TYR A 386 -7.37 -22.28 7.58
N SER A 387 -7.00 -22.27 8.87
CA SER A 387 -8.02 -22.42 9.90
C SER A 387 -8.74 -21.09 10.08
N TYR A 388 -9.99 -21.00 9.64
CA TYR A 388 -10.91 -19.97 10.13
C TYR A 388 -11.13 -20.26 11.61
N ILE A 389 -10.45 -19.53 12.48
CA ILE A 389 -10.77 -19.55 13.90
C ILE A 389 -12.07 -18.76 14.03
N LYS A 390 -13.20 -19.48 14.17
CA LYS A 390 -14.34 -18.92 14.89
C LYS A 390 -13.93 -18.90 16.35
N GLU A 391 -13.50 -17.75 16.85
CA GLU A 391 -13.50 -17.49 18.29
C GLU A 391 -14.94 -17.32 18.78
#